data_AF-A0A7X0B363-F1
#
_entry.id   AF-A0A7X0B363-F1
#
_cell.length_a   1.000
_cell.length_b   1.000
_cell.length_c   1.000
_cell.angle_alpha   90.00
_cell.angle_beta   90.00
_cell.angle_gamma   90.00
#
_symmetry.space_group_name_H-M   'P 1'
#
loop_
_entity.id
_entity.type
_entity.pdbx_description
1 polymer ?
#
loop_
_entity_poly.entity_id
_entity_poly.type
_entity_poly.pdbx_seq_one_letter_code
_entity_poly.pdbx_strand_id
1 'polypeptide(L)' 'MQIVLDQYLVVYNTKRPHQGRGMKGRTPLQAFRDGIPKPQKEAPETNLKPAA' A
#
# COMPACT_ATOMS: atom_id res chain seq x y z
N MET A 1 1.58 -25.47 -16.93
CA MET A 1 0.61 -24.41 -16.60
C MET A 1 1.13 -23.42 -15.56
N GLN A 2 1.81 -23.87 -14.50
CA GLN A 2 2.28 -23.00 -13.40
C GLN A 2 3.08 -21.77 -13.85
N ILE A 3 4.10 -21.95 -14.70
CA ILE A 3 4.97 -20.87 -15.19
C ILE A 3 4.18 -19.75 -15.90
N VAL A 4 3.15 -20.12 -16.67
CA VAL A 4 2.34 -19.15 -17.42
C VAL A 4 1.49 -18.32 -16.46
N LEU A 5 0.93 -18.97 -15.43
CA LEU A 5 0.16 -18.29 -14.40
C LEU A 5 1.04 -17.34 -13.59
N ASP A 6 2.23 -17.77 -13.19
CA ASP A 6 3.17 -16.94 -12.43
C ASP A 6 3.56 -15.69 -13.24
N GLN A 7 3.90 -15.86 -14.52
CA GLN A 7 4.20 -14.74 -15.41
C GLN A 7 3.01 -13.79 -15.59
N TYR A 8 1.80 -14.34 -15.73
CA TYR A 8 0.58 -13.55 -15.83
C TYR A 8 0.37 -12.69 -14.58
N LEU A 9 0.51 -13.28 -13.39
CA LEU A 9 0.33 -12.58 -12.12
C LEU A 9 1.37 -11.46 -11.93
N VAL A 10 2.62 -11.68 -12.33
CA VAL A 10 3.64 -10.63 -12.30
C VAL A 10 3.22 -9.45 -13.19
N VAL A 11 2.85 -9.70 -14.44
CA VAL A 11 2.47 -8.64 -15.38
C VAL A 11 1.20 -7.93 -14.93
N TYR A 12 0.19 -8.67 -14.48
CA TYR A 12 -1.07 -8.11 -13.98
C TYR A 12 -0.84 -7.15 -12.82
N ASN A 13 -0.09 -7.57 -11.81
CA ASN A 13 0.10 -6.77 -10.60
C ASN A 13 1.06 -5.59 -10.79
N THR A 14 1.99 -5.65 -11.75
CA THR A 14 3.08 -4.67 -11.85
C THR A 14 3.05 -3.76 -13.07
N LYS A 15 2.42 -4.18 -14.18
CA LYS A 15 2.52 -3.47 -15.47
C LYS A 15 1.18 -2.99 -16.03
N ARG A 16 0.04 -3.49 -15.53
CA ARG A 16 -1.28 -3.11 -16.03
C ARG A 16 -1.97 -2.15 -15.06
N PRO A 17 -2.10 -0.86 -15.43
CA PRO A 17 -2.95 0.05 -14.71
C PRO A 17 -4.42 -0.29 -14.96
N HIS A 18 -5.25 -0.15 -13.94
CA HIS A 18 -6.68 -0.44 -14.04
C HIS A 18 -7.52 0.75 -13.58
N GLN A 19 -8.61 1.03 -14.31
CA GLN A 19 -9.57 2.08 -13.92
C GLN A 19 -10.65 1.56 -12.95
N GLY A 20 -10.89 0.24 -12.92
CA GLY A 20 -11.87 -0.39 -12.02
C GLY A 20 -11.31 -0.74 -10.63
N ARG A 21 -12.20 -1.16 -9.71
CA ARG A 21 -11.85 -1.69 -8.38
C ARG A 21 -11.01 -0.76 -7.50
N GLY A 22 -11.28 0.55 -7.54
CA GLY A 22 -10.56 1.52 -6.70
C GLY A 22 -9.10 1.78 -7.09
N MET A 23 -8.65 1.25 -8.23
CA MET A 23 -7.26 1.44 -8.67
C MET A 23 -6.99 2.83 -9.24
N LYS A 24 -8.00 3.50 -9.82
CA LYS A 24 -7.90 4.89 -10.31
C LYS A 24 -6.70 5.09 -11.26
N GLY A 25 -6.47 4.14 -12.16
CA GLY A 25 -5.35 4.17 -13.09
C GLY A 25 -4.00 3.75 -12.49
N ARG A 26 -3.98 3.20 -11.27
CA ARG A 26 -2.79 2.57 -10.68
C ARG A 26 -2.75 1.08 -10.99
N THR A 27 -1.57 0.46 -10.80
CA THR A 27 -1.44 -1.00 -10.81
C THR A 27 -1.96 -1.60 -9.50
N PRO A 28 -2.33 -2.89 -9.48
CA PRO A 28 -2.75 -3.55 -8.24
C PRO A 28 -1.72 -3.44 -7.12
N LEU A 29 -0.43 -3.65 -7.42
CA LEU A 29 0.64 -3.56 -6.44
C LEU A 29 0.77 -2.15 -5.85
N GLN A 30 0.63 -1.12 -6.68
CA GLN A 30 0.71 0.26 -6.23
C GLN A 30 -0.49 0.61 -5.33
N ALA A 31 -1.70 0.28 -5.75
CA ALA A 31 -2.90 0.53 -4.95
C ALA A 31 -2.83 -0.18 -3.58
N PHE A 32 -2.29 -1.40 -3.53
CA PHE A 32 -2.05 -2.13 -2.28
C PHE A 32 -1.06 -1.40 -1.38
N ARG A 33 0.12 -1.03 -1.89
CA ARG A 33 1.16 -0.32 -1.13
C ARG A 33 0.67 1.02 -0.58
N ASP A 34 -0.06 1.78 -1.39
CA ASP A 34 -0.62 3.08 -0.99
C ASP A 34 -1.69 2.93 0.10
N GLY A 35 -2.34 1.76 0.19
CA GLY A 35 -3.35 1.45 1.20
C GLY A 35 -2.77 1.01 2.54
N ILE A 36 -1.45 0.75 2.63
CA ILE A 36 -0.81 0.38 3.89
C ILE A 36 -0.67 1.64 4.76
N PRO A 37 -1.27 1.67 5.97
CA PRO A 37 -1.11 2.80 6.89
C PRO A 37 0.37 2.99 7.20
N LYS A 38 0.85 4.24 7.11
CA LYS A 38 2.20 4.56 7.57
C LYS A 38 2.24 4.49 9.09
N PRO A 39 3.31 3.95 9.70
CA PRO A 39 3.49 4.05 11.13
C PRO A 39 3.45 5.53 11.53
N GLN A 40 2.60 5.85 12.50
CA GLN A 40 2.58 7.18 13.07
C GLN A 40 3.94 7.39 13.72
N LYS A 41 4.64 8.46 13.35
CA LYS A 41 5.78 8.93 14.15
C LYS A 41 5.19 9.24 15.52
N GLU A 42 5.60 8.48 16.54
CA GLU A 42 5.34 8.84 17.92
C GLU A 42 5.79 10.29 18.08
N ALA A 43 4.83 11.17 18.38
CA ALA A 43 5.16 12.55 18.71
C ALA A 43 6.05 12.48 19.97
N PRO A 44 7.18 13.20 20.02
CA PRO A 44 7.99 13.24 21.23
C PRO A 44 7.09 13.68 22.38
N GLU A 45 6.99 12.85 23.43
CA GLU A 45 6.14 13.09 24.59
C GLU A 45 6.50 14.43 25.23
N THR A 46 5.72 15.47 24.95
CA THR A 46 5.88 16.77 25.61
C THR A 46 5.15 16.76 26.96
N ASN A 47 5.94 16.59 28.02
CA ASN A 47 5.72 17.10 29.38
C ASN A 47 4.39 16.75 30.07
N LEU A 48 4.40 15.66 30.86
CA LEU A 48 3.57 15.56 32.05
C LEU A 48 4.10 16.55 33.10
N LYS A 49 3.44 17.70 33.25
CA LYS A 49 3.66 18.55 34.43
C LYS A 49 3.02 17.86 35.64
N PRO A 50 3.73 17.62 36.76
CA PRO A 50 3.09 17.13 37.97
C PRO A 50 2.16 18.20 38.53
N ALA A 51 0.91 17.81 38.80
CA ALA A 51 -0.07 18.65 39.50
C ALA A 51 0.39 18.87 40.95
N ALA A 52 0.28 20.12 41.40
CA ALA A 52 0.67 20.62 42.72
C ALA A 52 -0.24 20.13 43.85
#